data_AF-I9V5X4-F1
#
_entry.id   AF-I9V5X4-F1
#
_cell.length_a   1.000
_cell.length_b   1.000
_cell.length_c   1.000
_cell.angle_alpha   90.00
_cell.angle_beta   90.00
_cell.angle_gamma   90.00
#
_symmetry.space_group_name_H-M   'P 1'
#
loop_
_entity.id
_entity.type
_entity.pdbx_description
1 polymer ?
#
loop_
_entity_poly.entity_id
_entity_poly.type
_entity_poly.pdbx_seq_one_letter_code
_entity_poly.pdbx_strand_id
1 'polypeptide(L)'
;MLSEKYGRTYHYPFSPGTTSDDRINHTYWEDIRQISTLVHTEKLDGENNCLSRYGVFARSHVAPTTSPWTSQLRQRWELLKNDLGDIELFGENLYAVHSIEYKRLETHFYVFAVRCLDKWLSWDEVKFYAALFDLPTVPELCTECVDGLTVASLEQHVVCLAQEPSVFGSCDALTGLDCTREGVVTRNIGEYATADFAHNVFKYVRKGHVQTGEHWTRHWKRARLVWELKQEKGGNR
;
A
#
# COMPACT_ATOMS: atom_id res chain seq x y z
N MET A 1 -21.20 -12.36 2.37
CA MET A 1 -20.08 -12.06 1.47
C MET A 1 -18.85 -12.74 2.07
N LEU A 2 -18.02 -13.44 1.29
CA LEU A 2 -16.92 -14.26 1.83
C LEU A 2 -15.79 -13.42 2.44
N SER A 3 -15.56 -12.21 1.93
CA SER A 3 -14.64 -11.22 2.50
C SER A 3 -15.12 -9.83 2.07
N GLU A 4 -14.92 -8.82 2.90
CA GLU A 4 -15.28 -7.43 2.58
C GLU A 4 -14.10 -6.69 1.93
N LYS A 5 -14.38 -5.81 0.97
CA LYS A 5 -13.34 -5.07 0.25
C LYS A 5 -12.55 -4.14 1.18
N TYR A 6 -11.31 -3.84 0.79
CA TYR A 6 -10.60 -2.71 1.37
C TYR A 6 -11.37 -1.41 1.08
N GLY A 7 -11.45 -0.53 2.09
CA GLY A 7 -12.14 0.74 1.95
C GLY A 7 -11.54 1.62 0.86
N ARG A 8 -12.36 2.44 0.20
CA ARG A 8 -11.83 3.42 -0.77
C ARG A 8 -11.14 4.54 0.00
N THR A 9 -9.82 4.60 -0.06
CA THR A 9 -9.04 5.71 0.53
C THR A 9 -9.24 7.00 -0.25
N TYR A 10 -9.59 8.08 0.43
CA TYR A 10 -9.87 9.37 -0.21
C TYR A 10 -8.58 10.18 -0.37
N HIS A 11 -8.50 10.93 -1.45
CA HIS A 11 -7.40 11.86 -1.69
C HIS A 11 -7.50 13.08 -0.79
N TYR A 12 -6.34 13.58 -0.37
CA TYR A 12 -6.23 14.95 0.06
C TYR A 12 -6.63 15.93 -1.08
N PRO A 13 -7.23 17.09 -0.78
CA PRO A 13 -7.57 18.10 -1.78
C PRO A 13 -6.36 18.64 -2.55
N PHE A 14 -5.17 18.62 -1.93
CA PHE A 14 -3.91 19.04 -2.52
C PHE A 14 -3.15 17.88 -3.21
N SER A 15 -3.75 16.69 -3.32
CA SER A 15 -3.15 15.55 -4.05
C SER A 15 -3.26 15.75 -5.57
N PRO A 16 -2.16 15.84 -6.33
CA PRO A 16 -2.20 16.15 -7.76
C PRO A 16 -2.52 14.96 -8.67
N GLY A 17 -2.43 13.72 -8.15
CA GLY A 17 -2.65 12.48 -8.89
C GLY A 17 -4.08 11.95 -8.85
N THR A 18 -5.13 12.78 -8.87
CA THR A 18 -6.52 12.30 -8.89
C THR A 18 -6.99 11.96 -10.31
N THR A 19 -7.86 10.95 -10.45
CA THR A 19 -8.61 10.61 -11.67
C THR A 19 -10.11 10.88 -11.49
N SER A 20 -10.93 10.72 -12.54
CA SER A 20 -12.39 10.90 -12.45
C SER A 20 -13.09 9.94 -11.49
N ASP A 21 -12.47 8.79 -11.20
CA ASP A 21 -13.03 7.75 -10.33
C ASP A 21 -12.67 7.95 -8.85
N ASP A 22 -11.76 8.89 -8.56
CA ASP A 22 -11.27 9.14 -7.22
C ASP A 22 -12.24 10.01 -6.41
N ARG A 23 -12.20 9.81 -5.09
CA ARG A 23 -12.91 10.64 -4.11
C ARG A 23 -11.91 11.52 -3.40
N ILE A 24 -12.29 12.77 -3.17
CA ILE A 24 -11.48 13.78 -2.48
C ILE A 24 -12.17 14.09 -1.16
N ASN A 25 -11.43 14.08 -0.06
CA ASN A 25 -11.94 14.50 1.23
C ASN A 25 -11.67 15.99 1.43
N HIS A 26 -12.66 16.83 1.18
CA HIS A 26 -12.54 18.29 1.36
C HIS A 26 -12.58 18.73 2.84
N THR A 27 -12.99 17.84 3.75
CA THR A 27 -13.07 18.07 5.20
C THR A 27 -12.05 17.23 5.97
N TYR A 28 -10.93 16.90 5.32
CA TYR A 28 -9.91 16.01 5.89
C TYR A 28 -9.33 16.54 7.21
N TRP A 29 -9.32 17.87 7.39
CA TRP A 29 -8.78 18.50 8.60
C TRP A 29 -9.73 18.35 9.80
N GLU A 30 -11.04 18.31 9.58
CA GLU A 30 -12.02 17.99 10.62
C GLU A 30 -11.76 16.59 11.16
N ASP A 31 -11.48 15.63 10.26
CA ASP A 31 -11.19 14.24 10.62
C ASP A 31 -9.85 14.11 11.34
N ILE A 32 -8.77 14.70 10.80
CA ILE A 32 -7.43 14.62 11.38
C ILE A 32 -7.37 15.21 12.79
N ARG A 33 -8.11 16.28 13.07
CA ARG A 33 -8.18 16.88 14.41
C ARG A 33 -8.78 15.96 15.48
N GLN A 34 -9.50 14.91 15.09
CA GLN A 34 -10.02 13.89 16.02
C GLN A 34 -9.02 12.76 16.28
N ILE A 35 -7.92 12.70 15.53
CA ILE A 35 -6.88 11.69 15.66
C ILE A 35 -5.78 12.24 16.57
N SER A 36 -5.24 11.41 17.46
CA SER A 36 -4.13 11.81 18.34
C SER A 36 -2.77 11.81 17.63
N THR A 37 -2.53 10.79 16.81
CA THR A 37 -1.26 10.57 16.12
C THR A 37 -1.49 9.93 14.76
N LEU A 38 -0.84 10.51 13.76
CA LEU A 38 -0.83 10.02 12.40
C LEU A 38 0.39 9.14 12.18
N VAL A 39 0.24 8.12 11.34
CA VAL A 39 1.36 7.43 10.71
C VAL A 39 1.33 7.67 9.21
N HIS A 40 2.48 8.03 8.65
CA HIS A 40 2.68 8.18 7.22
C HIS A 40 3.44 6.97 6.70
N THR A 41 2.87 6.26 5.73
CA THR A 41 3.52 5.13 5.07
C THR A 41 3.72 5.42 3.60
N GLU A 42 4.74 4.80 3.01
CA GLU A 42 4.93 4.87 1.56
C GLU A 42 3.74 4.23 0.85
N LYS A 43 3.16 4.93 -0.14
CA LYS A 43 2.23 4.31 -1.07
C LYS A 43 3.05 3.59 -2.15
N LEU A 44 2.94 2.26 -2.19
CA LEU A 44 3.59 1.44 -3.21
C LEU A 44 2.64 1.24 -4.41
N ASP A 45 3.23 1.12 -5.61
CA ASP A 45 2.56 1.00 -6.89
C ASP A 45 2.49 -0.48 -7.31
N GLY A 46 1.41 -1.17 -6.93
CA GLY A 46 1.16 -2.56 -7.29
C GLY A 46 -0.31 -2.93 -7.31
N GLU A 47 -0.60 -4.20 -7.04
CA GLU A 47 -1.96 -4.70 -6.90
C GLU A 47 -2.32 -4.88 -5.41
N ASN A 48 -3.37 -4.20 -4.97
CA ASN A 48 -4.00 -4.47 -3.68
C ASN A 48 -4.49 -5.92 -3.61
N ASN A 49 -3.99 -6.68 -2.63
CA ASN A 49 -4.52 -8.00 -2.30
C ASN A 49 -4.90 -8.12 -0.82
N CYS A 50 -5.95 -8.91 -0.56
CA CYS A 50 -6.38 -9.32 0.78
C CYS A 50 -6.17 -10.83 0.96
N LEU A 51 -5.50 -11.24 2.03
CA LEU A 51 -5.38 -12.62 2.47
C LEU A 51 -6.33 -12.83 3.64
N SER A 52 -7.30 -13.72 3.46
CA SER A 52 -8.25 -14.15 4.51
C SER A 52 -8.29 -15.67 4.60
N ARG A 53 -8.93 -16.23 5.63
CA ARG A 53 -9.17 -17.69 5.70
C ARG A 53 -9.88 -18.28 4.47
N TYR A 54 -10.57 -17.46 3.67
CA TYR A 54 -11.36 -17.89 2.51
C TYR A 54 -10.63 -17.80 1.17
N GLY A 55 -9.52 -17.06 1.10
CA GLY A 55 -8.80 -16.87 -0.16
C GLY A 55 -7.89 -15.66 -0.19
N VAL A 56 -7.18 -15.54 -1.31
CA VAL A 56 -6.52 -14.30 -1.75
C VAL A 56 -7.49 -13.56 -2.65
N PHE A 57 -7.79 -12.30 -2.35
CA PHE A 57 -8.66 -11.44 -3.14
C PHE A 57 -7.86 -10.29 -3.74
N ALA A 58 -8.25 -9.83 -4.93
CA ALA A 58 -7.78 -8.55 -5.47
C ALA A 58 -8.74 -7.44 -5.00
N ARG A 59 -8.69 -6.25 -5.62
CA ARG A 59 -9.61 -5.12 -5.33
C ARG A 59 -11.11 -5.51 -5.31
N SER A 60 -11.50 -6.51 -6.11
CA SER A 60 -12.84 -7.11 -6.04
C SER A 60 -12.82 -8.35 -5.15
N HIS A 61 -13.71 -8.40 -4.17
CA HIS A 61 -13.90 -9.55 -3.26
C HIS A 61 -15.05 -10.48 -3.71
N VAL A 62 -15.44 -10.43 -4.99
CA VAL A 62 -16.51 -11.30 -5.54
C VAL A 62 -16.05 -12.76 -5.57
N ALA A 63 -14.78 -12.99 -5.92
CA ALA A 63 -14.16 -14.30 -5.94
C ALA A 63 -12.65 -14.17 -5.67
N PRO A 64 -11.99 -15.23 -5.17
CA PRO A 64 -10.53 -15.25 -5.05
C PRO A 64 -9.85 -14.98 -6.39
N THR A 65 -8.73 -14.25 -6.37
CA THR A 65 -7.96 -13.90 -7.57
C THR A 65 -7.27 -15.12 -8.16
N THR A 66 -7.39 -15.30 -9.47
CA THR A 66 -6.69 -16.34 -10.24
C THR A 66 -5.59 -15.77 -11.13
N SER A 67 -5.30 -14.47 -11.00
CA SER A 67 -4.32 -13.79 -11.84
C SER A 67 -2.95 -14.48 -11.82
N PRO A 68 -2.19 -14.47 -12.94
CA PRO A 68 -0.86 -15.07 -12.97
C PRO A 68 0.11 -14.45 -11.97
N TRP A 69 0.08 -13.12 -11.78
CA TRP A 69 0.96 -12.37 -10.87
C TRP A 69 0.63 -12.54 -9.38
N THR A 70 -0.47 -13.20 -9.03
CA THR A 70 -0.81 -13.54 -7.65
C THR A 70 -0.47 -15.00 -7.31
N SER A 71 0.13 -15.76 -8.24
CA SER A 71 0.42 -17.18 -8.05
C SER A 71 1.32 -17.46 -6.83
N GLN A 72 2.44 -16.72 -6.70
CA GLN A 72 3.34 -16.88 -5.54
C GLN A 72 2.66 -16.48 -4.22
N LEU A 73 1.85 -15.42 -4.24
CA LEU A 73 1.09 -14.99 -3.08
C LEU A 73 0.06 -16.04 -2.64
N ARG A 74 -0.63 -16.69 -3.60
CA ARG A 74 -1.55 -17.80 -3.32
C ARG A 74 -0.84 -19.01 -2.72
N GLN A 75 0.33 -19.37 -3.23
CA GLN A 75 1.14 -20.47 -2.67
C GLN A 75 1.53 -20.17 -1.21
N ARG A 76 1.93 -18.93 -0.92
CA ARG A 76 2.21 -18.51 0.45
C ARG A 76 0.96 -18.55 1.32
N TRP A 77 -0.17 -18.05 0.81
CA TRP A 77 -1.45 -18.08 1.51
C TRP A 77 -1.91 -19.49 1.89
N GLU A 78 -1.70 -20.50 1.04
CA GLU A 78 -2.03 -21.90 1.34
C GLU A 78 -1.38 -22.40 2.64
N LEU A 79 -0.21 -21.88 2.99
CA LEU A 79 0.51 -22.22 4.22
C LEU A 79 -0.04 -21.48 5.45
N LEU A 80 -0.62 -20.30 5.26
CA LEU A 80 -1.07 -19.41 6.35
C LEU A 80 -2.57 -19.53 6.65
N LYS A 81 -3.38 -20.00 5.69
CA LYS A 81 -4.84 -19.83 5.70
C LYS A 81 -5.56 -20.41 6.93
N ASN A 82 -4.99 -21.46 7.53
CA ASN A 82 -5.58 -22.13 8.69
C ASN A 82 -5.34 -21.36 9.99
N ASP A 83 -4.33 -20.49 10.02
CA ASP A 83 -3.93 -19.70 11.19
C ASP A 83 -4.54 -18.29 11.18
N LEU A 84 -5.11 -17.86 10.05
CA LEU A 84 -5.69 -16.51 9.91
C LEU A 84 -6.91 -16.29 10.82
N GLY A 85 -7.75 -17.30 11.06
CA GLY A 85 -8.99 -17.11 11.82
C GLY A 85 -9.84 -15.97 11.25
N ASP A 86 -10.14 -14.97 12.08
CA ASP A 86 -10.91 -13.77 11.70
C ASP A 86 -10.02 -12.60 11.21
N ILE A 87 -8.72 -12.84 11.03
CA ILE A 87 -7.75 -11.86 10.53
C ILE A 87 -7.77 -11.82 9.01
N GLU A 88 -7.83 -10.60 8.49
CA GLU A 88 -7.65 -10.28 7.08
C GLU A 88 -6.42 -9.37 6.92
N LEU A 89 -5.43 -9.84 6.17
CA LEU A 89 -4.20 -9.11 5.89
C LEU A 89 -4.33 -8.40 4.54
N PHE A 90 -4.24 -7.08 4.54
CA PHE A 90 -4.25 -6.27 3.32
C PHE A 90 -2.83 -5.78 3.02
N GLY A 91 -2.39 -6.00 1.80
CA GLY A 91 -1.05 -5.61 1.36
C GLY A 91 -0.98 -5.31 -0.12
N GLU A 92 0.13 -4.67 -0.48
CA GLU A 92 0.43 -4.33 -1.85
C GLU A 92 1.30 -5.42 -2.47
N ASN A 93 0.81 -6.05 -3.54
CA ASN A 93 1.54 -7.03 -4.32
C ASN A 93 2.26 -6.36 -5.48
N LEU A 94 3.59 -6.27 -5.34
CA LEU A 94 4.53 -5.70 -6.29
C LEU A 94 5.10 -6.74 -7.26
N TYR A 95 4.48 -7.92 -7.38
CA TYR A 95 4.98 -8.96 -8.28
C TYR A 95 5.00 -8.52 -9.74
N ALA A 96 3.96 -7.81 -10.20
CA ALA A 96 3.92 -7.22 -11.53
C ALA A 96 4.36 -5.75 -11.47
N VAL A 97 5.33 -5.36 -12.29
CA VAL A 97 5.74 -3.95 -12.42
C VAL A 97 4.61 -3.15 -13.06
N HIS A 98 4.22 -2.06 -12.40
CA HIS A 98 3.24 -1.10 -12.88
C HIS A 98 3.95 0.11 -13.51
N SER A 99 3.73 1.32 -13.01
CA SER A 99 4.37 2.54 -13.49
C SER A 99 5.72 2.79 -12.80
N ILE A 100 5.93 2.21 -11.62
CA ILE A 100 7.19 2.27 -10.88
C ILE A 100 7.85 0.90 -10.82
N GLU A 101 9.12 0.85 -11.21
CA GLU A 101 10.01 -0.28 -10.94
C GLU A 101 10.84 0.00 -9.68
N TYR A 102 10.81 -0.96 -8.75
CA TYR A 102 11.51 -0.87 -7.49
C TYR A 102 12.85 -1.64 -7.52
N LYS A 103 13.96 -0.99 -7.15
CA LYS A 103 15.31 -1.55 -7.33
C LYS A 103 15.76 -2.49 -6.21
N ARG A 104 15.15 -2.38 -5.02
CA ARG A 104 15.61 -3.04 -3.79
C ARG A 104 14.48 -3.80 -3.09
N LEU A 105 13.59 -4.42 -3.86
CA LEU A 105 12.54 -5.27 -3.29
C LEU A 105 13.15 -6.53 -2.67
N GLU A 106 12.79 -6.79 -1.42
CA GLU A 106 13.14 -8.04 -0.74
C GLU A 106 12.02 -9.06 -0.83
N THR A 107 10.77 -8.65 -0.93
CA THR A 107 9.68 -9.55 -1.27
C THR A 107 8.74 -8.85 -2.23
N HIS A 108 7.73 -9.55 -2.72
CA HIS A 108 6.69 -8.96 -3.57
C HIS A 108 5.45 -8.51 -2.81
N PHE A 109 5.31 -8.78 -1.51
CA PHE A 109 4.07 -8.46 -0.80
C PHE A 109 4.35 -7.75 0.53
N TYR A 110 3.79 -6.56 0.69
CA TYR A 110 4.00 -5.69 1.84
C TYR A 110 2.65 -5.31 2.46
N VAL A 111 2.46 -5.66 3.73
CA VAL A 111 1.22 -5.40 4.47
C VAL A 111 1.10 -3.91 4.80
N PHE A 112 -0.08 -3.32 4.56
CA PHE A 112 -0.37 -1.94 4.96
C PHE A 112 -1.57 -1.82 5.91
N ALA A 113 -2.40 -2.85 6.02
CA ALA A 113 -3.53 -2.86 6.95
C ALA A 113 -3.90 -4.28 7.36
N VAL A 114 -4.49 -4.40 8.55
CA VAL A 114 -5.06 -5.63 9.08
C VAL A 114 -6.45 -5.32 9.59
N ARG A 115 -7.41 -6.18 9.26
CA ARG A 115 -8.77 -6.12 9.79
C ARG A 115 -9.05 -7.37 10.59
N CYS A 116 -9.69 -7.20 11.74
CA CYS A 116 -10.25 -8.29 12.52
C CYS A 116 -11.75 -7.98 12.69
N LEU A 117 -12.61 -8.83 12.15
CA LEU A 117 -14.06 -8.59 12.12
C LEU A 117 -14.41 -7.19 11.55
N ASP A 118 -14.99 -6.31 12.36
CA ASP A 118 -15.44 -4.97 12.00
C ASP A 118 -14.46 -3.85 12.40
N LYS A 119 -13.21 -4.19 12.72
CA LYS A 119 -12.18 -3.23 13.14
C LYS A 119 -10.92 -3.28 12.30
N TRP A 120 -10.48 -2.11 11.85
CA TRP A 120 -9.11 -1.91 11.37
C TRP A 120 -8.18 -1.78 12.58
N LEU A 121 -7.18 -2.64 12.64
CA LEU A 121 -6.26 -2.70 13.78
C LEU A 121 -5.28 -1.52 13.79
N SER A 122 -4.75 -1.21 14.96
CA SER A 122 -3.72 -0.19 15.13
C SER A 122 -2.46 -0.51 14.33
N TRP A 123 -1.62 0.50 14.06
CA TRP A 123 -0.39 0.29 13.29
C TRP A 123 0.59 -0.66 13.99
N ASP A 124 0.62 -0.65 15.32
CA ASP A 124 1.44 -1.61 16.09
C ASP A 124 0.92 -3.05 15.95
N GLU A 125 -0.40 -3.24 15.97
CA GLU A 125 -1.00 -4.55 15.69
C GLU A 125 -0.79 -4.97 14.23
N VAL A 126 -0.84 -4.03 13.27
CA VAL A 126 -0.51 -4.32 11.87
C VAL A 126 0.91 -4.87 11.75
N LYS A 127 1.89 -4.20 12.38
CA LYS A 127 3.29 -4.69 12.44
C LYS A 127 3.39 -6.04 13.13
N PHE A 128 2.66 -6.24 14.24
CA PHE A 128 2.64 -7.50 14.98
C PHE A 128 2.13 -8.66 14.12
N TYR A 129 0.96 -8.52 13.48
CA TYR A 129 0.39 -9.57 12.65
C TYR A 129 1.20 -9.79 11.36
N ALA A 130 1.74 -8.74 10.76
CA ALA A 130 2.64 -8.89 9.62
C ALA A 130 3.86 -9.75 10.01
N ALA A 131 4.51 -9.44 11.13
CA ALA A 131 5.63 -10.21 11.65
C ALA A 131 5.25 -11.65 12.04
N LEU A 132 4.07 -11.85 12.64
CA LEU A 132 3.56 -13.17 13.01
C LEU A 132 3.43 -14.12 11.80
N PHE A 133 3.15 -13.58 10.62
CA PHE A 133 3.03 -14.33 9.36
C PHE A 133 4.28 -14.21 8.46
N ASP A 134 5.40 -13.74 9.02
CA ASP A 134 6.69 -13.50 8.34
C ASP A 134 6.59 -12.51 7.15
N LEU A 135 5.60 -11.63 7.16
CA LEU A 135 5.35 -10.64 6.10
C LEU A 135 5.93 -9.29 6.50
N PRO A 136 6.61 -8.57 5.59
CA PRO A 136 7.01 -7.19 5.84
C PRO A 136 5.80 -6.25 5.75
N THR A 137 5.87 -5.11 6.41
CA THR A 137 4.94 -4.00 6.16
C THR A 137 5.44 -3.10 5.05
N VAL A 138 4.55 -2.28 4.49
CA VAL A 138 4.98 -1.10 3.71
C VAL A 138 5.89 -0.22 4.58
N PRO A 139 6.82 0.55 3.98
CA PRO A 139 7.70 1.43 4.73
C PRO A 139 6.92 2.45 5.56
N GLU A 140 7.19 2.49 6.87
CA GLU A 140 6.80 3.58 7.76
C GLU A 140 7.78 4.75 7.51
N LEU A 141 7.24 5.90 7.12
CA LEU A 141 8.05 7.10 6.82
C LEU A 141 8.28 7.92 8.09
N CYS A 142 7.20 8.19 8.84
CA CYS A 142 7.24 8.87 10.13
C CYS A 142 5.89 8.78 10.84
N THR A 143 5.89 9.16 12.12
CA THR A 143 4.68 9.44 12.89
C THR A 143 4.63 10.92 13.26
N GLU A 144 3.43 11.47 13.35
CA GLU A 144 3.21 12.89 13.63
C GLU A 144 2.10 13.05 14.66
N CYS A 145 2.40 13.75 15.77
CA CYS A 145 1.39 14.12 16.75
C CYS A 145 0.50 15.23 16.17
N VAL A 146 -0.81 15.10 16.32
CA VAL A 146 -1.76 16.11 15.83
C VAL A 146 -1.78 17.34 16.74
N ASP A 147 -1.40 17.20 18.01
CA ASP A 147 -1.29 18.35 18.91
C ASP A 147 -0.23 19.34 18.40
N GLY A 148 -0.63 20.60 18.24
CA GLY A 148 0.20 21.65 17.64
C GLY A 148 0.36 21.59 16.12
N LEU A 149 -0.22 20.59 15.44
CA LEU A 149 -0.17 20.49 13.98
C LEU A 149 -1.10 21.52 13.33
N THR A 150 -0.66 22.11 12.22
CA THR A 150 -1.48 23.01 11.40
C THR A 150 -1.76 22.38 10.05
N VAL A 151 -2.81 22.85 9.37
CA VAL A 151 -3.11 22.47 7.98
C VAL A 151 -1.87 22.66 7.10
N ALA A 152 -1.28 23.87 7.11
CA ALA A 152 -0.13 24.20 6.26
C ALA A 152 1.10 23.32 6.54
N SER A 153 1.40 23.02 7.82
CA SER A 153 2.54 22.17 8.17
C SER A 153 2.32 20.72 7.73
N LEU A 154 1.11 20.18 7.91
CA LEU A 154 0.76 18.83 7.45
C LEU A 154 0.83 18.73 5.92
N GLU A 155 0.24 19.68 5.18
CA GLU A 155 0.28 19.70 3.71
C GLU A 155 1.72 19.72 3.21
N GLN A 156 2.54 20.61 3.78
CA GLN A 156 3.96 20.72 3.42
C GLN A 156 4.71 19.43 3.73
N HIS A 157 4.47 18.82 4.89
CA HIS A 157 5.14 17.59 5.29
C HIS A 157 4.79 16.42 4.38
N VAL A 158 3.50 16.21 4.10
CA VAL A 158 3.03 15.16 3.17
C VAL A 158 3.61 15.35 1.76
N VAL A 159 3.67 16.58 1.27
CA VAL A 159 4.28 16.89 -0.03
C VAL A 159 5.78 16.62 -0.03
N CYS A 160 6.51 17.04 1.01
CA CYS A 160 7.94 16.75 1.15
C CYS A 160 8.21 15.24 1.12
N LEU A 161 7.46 14.47 1.92
CA LEU A 161 7.55 13.01 1.90
C LEU A 161 7.27 12.46 0.50
N ALA A 162 6.24 12.92 -0.20
CA ALA A 162 5.93 12.40 -1.53
C ALA A 162 6.96 12.75 -2.62
N GLN A 163 7.80 13.77 -2.42
CA GLN A 163 8.84 14.20 -3.36
C GLN A 163 10.13 13.36 -3.28
N GLU A 164 10.30 12.60 -2.21
CA GLU A 164 11.47 11.74 -2.06
C GLU A 164 11.37 10.46 -2.91
N PRO A 165 12.50 9.83 -3.26
CA PRO A 165 12.49 8.49 -3.84
C PRO A 165 11.85 7.45 -2.92
N SER A 166 11.41 6.32 -3.48
CA SER A 166 11.00 5.16 -2.71
C SER A 166 12.12 4.66 -1.79
N VAL A 167 11.75 4.14 -0.60
CA VAL A 167 12.68 3.40 0.28
C VAL A 167 13.32 2.22 -0.46
N PHE A 168 12.60 1.60 -1.39
CA PHE A 168 13.12 0.52 -2.25
C PHE A 168 13.83 1.03 -3.51
N GLY A 169 13.90 2.35 -3.71
CA GLY A 169 14.42 3.01 -4.90
C GLY A 169 13.44 2.89 -6.06
N SER A 170 13.10 4.01 -6.69
CA SER A 170 12.02 4.10 -7.68
C SER A 170 12.55 4.59 -9.02
N CYS A 171 12.27 3.81 -10.07
CA CYS A 171 12.41 4.22 -11.46
C CYS A 171 11.05 4.24 -12.14
N ASP A 172 10.87 5.19 -13.05
CA ASP A 172 9.76 5.17 -13.98
C ASP A 172 9.94 3.98 -14.93
N ALA A 173 8.95 3.09 -14.98
CA ALA A 173 9.07 1.81 -15.69
C ALA A 173 9.15 1.97 -17.22
N LEU A 174 8.72 3.12 -17.75
CA LEU A 174 8.76 3.41 -19.19
C LEU A 174 10.10 4.02 -19.61
N THR A 175 10.60 4.98 -18.85
CA THR A 175 11.81 5.75 -19.17
C THR A 175 13.08 5.18 -18.55
N GLY A 176 12.96 4.39 -17.49
CA GLY A 176 14.07 3.87 -16.68
C GLY A 176 14.76 4.94 -15.82
N LEU A 177 14.26 6.18 -15.82
CA LEU A 177 14.84 7.27 -15.04
C LEU A 177 14.38 7.21 -13.59
N ASP A 178 15.23 7.70 -12.68
CA ASP A 178 14.87 7.84 -11.27
C ASP A 178 13.66 8.76 -11.13
N CYS A 179 12.72 8.35 -10.28
CA CYS A 179 11.52 9.12 -10.01
C CYS A 179 11.20 9.11 -8.51
N THR A 180 10.25 9.94 -8.08
CA THR A 180 9.78 9.97 -6.69
C THR A 180 9.01 8.68 -6.34
N ARG A 181 8.74 8.43 -5.07
CA ARG A 181 7.73 7.43 -4.65
C ARG A 181 6.36 7.78 -5.26
N GLU A 182 5.47 6.78 -5.35
CA GLU A 182 4.13 7.00 -5.91
C GLU A 182 3.33 8.03 -5.11
N GLY A 183 3.45 7.95 -3.78
CA GLY A 183 2.74 8.82 -2.87
C GLY A 183 2.92 8.43 -1.42
N VAL A 184 2.01 8.93 -0.59
CA VAL A 184 1.99 8.73 0.86
C VAL A 184 0.57 8.37 1.26
N VAL A 185 0.43 7.34 2.11
CA VAL A 185 -0.80 7.06 2.83
C VAL A 185 -0.65 7.61 4.24
N THR A 186 -1.59 8.40 4.70
CA THR A 186 -1.67 8.88 6.08
C THR A 186 -2.84 8.19 6.75
N ARG A 187 -2.63 7.62 7.94
CA ARG A 187 -3.73 7.01 8.70
C ARG A 187 -3.65 7.31 10.19
N ASN A 188 -4.79 7.16 10.86
CA ASN A 188 -4.84 7.02 12.31
C ASN A 188 -3.93 5.86 12.76
N ILE A 189 -3.01 6.12 13.69
CA ILE A 189 -2.12 5.10 14.22
C ILE A 189 -2.89 4.07 15.07
N GLY A 190 -4.01 4.47 15.67
CA GLY A 190 -4.87 3.62 16.47
C GLY A 190 -5.79 2.72 15.64
N GLU A 191 -6.56 1.89 16.35
CA GLU A 191 -7.66 1.12 15.77
C GLU A 191 -8.88 2.01 15.48
N TYR A 192 -9.70 1.60 14.52
CA TYR A 192 -10.97 2.27 14.19
C TYR A 192 -11.95 1.28 13.54
N ALA A 193 -13.24 1.58 13.65
CA ALA A 193 -14.27 0.72 13.06
C ALA A 193 -14.23 0.77 11.53
N THR A 194 -14.67 -0.31 10.87
CA THR A 194 -14.76 -0.37 9.40
C THR A 194 -15.63 0.75 8.82
N ALA A 195 -16.69 1.12 9.54
CA ALA A 195 -17.58 2.24 9.16
C ALA A 195 -16.85 3.60 9.11
N ASP A 196 -15.79 3.77 9.90
CA ASP A 196 -15.07 5.05 10.04
C ASP A 196 -13.85 5.15 9.11
N PHE A 197 -13.66 4.18 8.20
CA PHE A 197 -12.46 4.09 7.36
C PHE A 197 -12.13 5.39 6.61
N ALA A 198 -13.14 6.05 6.03
CA ALA A 198 -12.96 7.27 5.24
C ALA A 198 -12.47 8.47 6.06
N HIS A 199 -12.68 8.44 7.38
CA HIS A 199 -12.25 9.46 8.33
C HIS A 199 -10.87 9.15 8.96
N ASN A 200 -10.31 7.98 8.67
CA ASN A 200 -9.08 7.50 9.31
C ASN A 200 -7.94 7.21 8.33
N VAL A 201 -8.20 7.24 7.01
CA VAL A 201 -7.18 6.94 5.99
C VAL A 201 -7.27 7.91 4.82
N PHE A 202 -6.16 8.56 4.53
CA PHE A 202 -6.01 9.58 3.50
C PHE A 202 -4.83 9.24 2.59
N LYS A 203 -4.85 9.70 1.35
CA LYS A 203 -3.71 9.52 0.44
C LYS A 203 -3.34 10.80 -0.32
N TYR A 204 -2.04 10.96 -0.52
CA TYR A 204 -1.46 11.85 -1.51
C TYR A 204 -0.82 10.98 -2.60
N VAL A 205 -1.05 11.31 -3.86
CA VAL A 205 -0.48 10.59 -5.00
C VAL A 205 0.12 11.59 -5.98
N ARG A 206 1.33 11.31 -6.47
CA ARG A 206 2.05 12.18 -7.41
C ARG A 206 1.29 12.34 -8.73
N LYS A 207 1.58 13.44 -9.43
CA LYS A 207 1.06 13.68 -10.77
C LYS A 207 1.59 12.63 -11.75
N GLY A 208 0.73 12.15 -12.64
CA GLY A 208 1.13 11.19 -13.69
C GLY A 208 1.53 9.82 -13.14
N HIS A 209 0.95 9.38 -12.01
CA HIS A 209 1.24 8.06 -11.43
C HIS A 209 0.66 6.91 -12.27
N VAL A 210 -0.44 7.13 -13.01
CA VAL A 210 -0.96 6.15 -13.98
C VAL A 210 -0.26 6.39 -15.32
N GLN A 211 0.64 5.49 -15.68
CA GLN A 211 1.34 5.55 -16.97
C GLN A 211 1.15 4.27 -17.81
N THR A 212 0.73 3.17 -17.18
CA THR A 212 0.44 1.93 -17.88
C THR A 212 -0.97 1.96 -18.45
N GLY A 213 -1.12 1.83 -19.78
CA GLY A 213 -2.42 1.82 -20.45
C GLY A 213 -3.33 0.64 -20.06
N GLU A 214 -4.54 0.62 -20.61
CA GLU A 214 -5.62 -0.39 -20.42
C GLU A 214 -5.24 -1.87 -20.70
N HIS A 215 -3.96 -2.15 -20.97
CA HIS A 215 -3.45 -3.46 -21.39
C HIS A 215 -2.29 -4.00 -20.53
N TRP A 216 -1.99 -3.40 -19.37
CA TRP A 216 -0.91 -3.88 -18.48
C TRP A 216 -1.07 -5.36 -18.11
N THR A 217 -2.31 -5.83 -17.94
CA THR A 217 -2.64 -7.24 -17.62
C THR A 217 -2.18 -8.24 -18.69
N ARG A 218 -1.92 -7.77 -19.92
CA ARG A 218 -1.43 -8.60 -21.05
C ARG A 218 0.09 -8.56 -21.24
N HIS A 219 0.75 -7.52 -20.75
CA HIS A 219 2.18 -7.26 -20.98
C HIS A 219 2.98 -7.01 -19.69
N TRP A 220 2.48 -7.50 -18.56
CA TRP A 220 3.14 -7.33 -17.27
C TRP A 220 4.50 -8.02 -17.25
N LYS A 221 5.43 -7.42 -16.50
CA LYS A 221 6.75 -7.99 -16.23
C LYS A 221 6.87 -8.24 -14.74
N ARG A 222 7.54 -9.34 -14.37
CA ARG A 222 7.81 -9.63 -12.96
C ARG A 222 8.82 -8.61 -12.41
N ALA A 223 8.52 -8.00 -11.27
CA ALA A 223 9.48 -7.17 -10.55
C ALA A 223 10.62 -8.03 -10.01
N ARG A 224 11.86 -7.56 -10.18
CA ARG A 224 13.04 -8.29 -9.75
C ARG A 224 13.32 -8.07 -8.27
N LEU A 225 13.74 -9.13 -7.58
CA LEU A 225 14.14 -9.04 -6.18
C LEU A 225 15.62 -8.70 -6.07
N VAL A 226 16.01 -8.04 -4.99
CA VAL A 226 17.34 -7.44 -4.81
C VAL A 226 18.48 -8.46 -4.92
N TRP A 227 18.27 -9.71 -4.50
CA TRP A 227 19.28 -10.77 -4.62
C TRP A 227 19.47 -11.27 -6.05
N GLU A 228 18.43 -11.20 -6.89
CA GLU A 228 18.52 -11.60 -8.31
C GLU A 228 19.40 -10.63 -9.09
N LEU A 229 19.39 -9.34 -8.71
CA LEU A 229 20.26 -8.32 -9.29
C LEU A 229 21.73 -8.46 -8.86
N LYS A 230 21.97 -8.97 -7.64
CA LYS A 230 23.33 -9.17 -7.11
C LYS A 230 24.04 -10.35 -7.79
N GLN A 231 23.32 -11.43 -8.10
CA GLN A 231 23.88 -12.62 -8.73
C GLN A 231 24.39 -12.33 -10.17
N GLU A 232 23.72 -11.46 -10.92
CA GLU A 232 24.16 -11.08 -12.27
C GLU A 232 25.47 -10.28 -12.28
N LYS A 233 25.68 -9.41 -11.29
CA LYS A 233 26.94 -8.65 -11.18
C LYS A 233 28.12 -9.51 -10.72
N GLY A 234 27.86 -10.67 -10.12
CA GLY A 234 28.88 -11.63 -9.67
C GLY A 234 29.17 -12.77 -10.66
N GLY A 235 28.30 -12.99 -11.65
CA GLY A 235 28.37 -14.12 -12.60
C GLY A 235 29.29 -13.93 -13.81
N ASN A 236 30.03 -12.82 -13.90
CA ASN A 236 31.05 -12.56 -14.92
C ASN A 236 32.47 -12.69 -14.33
N ARG A 237 32.75 -13.82 -13.66
CA ARG A 237 34.11 -14.22 -13.27
C ARG A 237 34.37 -15.66 -13.66
#